data_AF-A0A3D0T517-F1
#
_entry.id   AF-A0A3D0T517-F1
#
_cell.length_a   1.000
_cell.length_b   1.000
_cell.length_c   1.000
_cell.angle_alpha   90.00
_cell.angle_beta   90.00
_cell.angle_gamma   90.00
#
_symmetry.space_group_name_H-M   'P 1'
#
loop_
_entity.id
_entity.type
_entity.pdbx_description
1 polymer ?
#
loop_
_entity_poly.entity_id
_entity_poly.type
_entity_poly.pdbx_seq_one_letter_code
_entity_poly.pdbx_strand_id
1 'polypeptide(L)' 'MASFRPKEIISVLEKFGFIRKRQSGSHVIMYHPNTKITISVPIHTKDIKRGLVMGIIKQAHSTEEEFLKLK' A
#
# COMPACT_ATOMS: atom_id res chain seq x y z
N MET A 1 4.32 16.35 0.65
CA MET A 1 4.09 14.89 0.53
C MET A 1 5.34 14.16 0.94
N ALA A 2 5.24 13.25 1.92
CA ALA A 2 6.37 12.47 2.39
C ALA A 2 6.71 11.32 1.41
N SER A 3 7.98 10.94 1.31
CA SER A 3 8.35 9.68 0.62
C SER A 3 7.81 8.50 1.41
N PHE A 4 7.31 7.46 0.74
CA PHE A 4 6.94 6.19 1.36
C PHE A 4 7.86 5.07 0.86
N ARG A 5 8.37 4.29 1.82
CA ARG A 5 9.08 3.03 1.54
C ARG A 5 8.05 1.90 1.36
N PRO A 6 8.36 0.83 0.62
CA PRO A 6 7.43 -0.29 0.45
C PRO A 6 6.90 -0.88 1.76
N LYS A 7 7.76 -1.01 2.77
CA LYS A 7 7.38 -1.54 4.10
C LYS A 7 6.34 -0.64 4.80
N GLU A 8 6.44 0.67 4.60
CA GLU A 8 5.50 1.64 5.20
C GLU A 8 4.13 1.54 4.53
N ILE A 9 4.09 1.44 3.20
CA ILE A 9 2.83 1.20 2.47
C ILE A 9 2.16 -0.10 2.92
N ILE A 10 2.93 -1.19 3.03
CA ILE A 10 2.37 -2.47 3.46
C ILE A 10 1.82 -2.37 4.88
N SER A 11 2.57 -1.77 5.81
CA SER A 11 2.13 -1.56 7.20
C SER A 11 0.85 -0.73 7.28
N VAL A 12 0.77 0.37 6.53
CA VAL A 12 -0.42 1.22 6.47
C VAL A 12 -1.62 0.45 5.91
N LEU A 13 -1.44 -0.30 4.82
CA LEU A 13 -2.49 -1.14 4.25
C LEU A 13 -2.97 -2.22 5.24
N GLU A 14 -2.07 -2.83 6.00
CA GLU A 14 -2.42 -3.79 7.07
C GLU A 14 -3.30 -3.13 8.14
N LYS A 15 -2.99 -1.89 8.54
CA LYS A 15 -3.81 -1.10 9.47
C LYS A 15 -5.20 -0.75 8.91
N PHE A 16 -5.32 -0.64 7.58
CA PHE A 16 -6.61 -0.49 6.89
C PHE A 16 -7.37 -1.80 6.70
N GLY A 17 -6.88 -2.93 7.24
CA GLY A 17 -7.55 -4.23 7.14
C GLY A 17 -7.21 -5.02 5.88
N PHE A 18 -6.19 -4.61 5.10
CA PHE A 18 -5.63 -5.46 4.06
C PHE A 18 -4.77 -6.58 4.68
N ILE A 19 -4.75 -7.72 4.02
CA ILE A 19 -3.89 -8.86 4.34
C ILE A 19 -2.94 -9.16 3.19
N ARG A 20 -1.75 -9.67 3.51
CA ARG A 20 -0.84 -10.20 2.48
C ARG A 20 -1.42 -11.48 1.91
N LYS A 21 -1.82 -11.46 0.65
CA LYS A 21 -2.40 -12.63 -0.03
C LYS A 21 -1.34 -13.54 -0.61
N ARG A 22 -0.35 -12.96 -1.30
CA ARG A 22 0.81 -13.67 -1.86
C ARG A 22 1.91 -12.69 -2.24
N GLN A 23 3.11 -13.21 -2.44
CA GLN A 23 4.22 -12.50 -3.06
C GLN A 23 4.60 -13.21 -4.35
N SER A 24 4.87 -12.44 -5.41
CA SER A 24 5.41 -12.95 -6.67
C SER A 24 6.62 -12.11 -7.05
N GLY A 25 7.82 -12.70 -6.94
CA GLY A 25 9.07 -11.98 -7.13
C GLY A 25 9.14 -10.74 -6.24
N SER A 26 9.28 -9.59 -6.87
CA SER A 26 9.48 -8.30 -6.23
C SER A 26 8.20 -7.51 -5.92
N HIS A 27 7.03 -8.17 -5.94
CA HIS A 27 5.73 -7.56 -5.64
C HIS A 27 4.97 -8.36 -4.59
N VAL A 28 4.39 -7.65 -3.62
CA VAL A 28 3.46 -8.19 -2.62
C VAL A 28 2.05 -7.81 -3.02
N ILE A 29 1.15 -8.79 -3.02
CA ILE A 29 -0.28 -8.59 -3.28
C ILE A 29 -1.00 -8.44 -1.94
N MET A 30 -1.54 -7.25 -1.69
CA MET A 30 -2.39 -6.92 -0.55
C MET A 30 -3.86 -7.10 -0.94
N TYR A 31 -4.65 -7.74 -0.09
CA TYR A 31 -6.07 -8.03 -0.35
C TYR A 31 -6.92 -7.60 0.84
N HIS A 32 -8.00 -6.89 0.60
CA HIS A 32 -8.95 -6.56 1.65
C HIS A 32 -10.17 -7.51 1.57
N PRO A 33 -10.46 -8.33 2.61
CA PRO A 33 -11.51 -9.34 2.54
C PRO A 33 -12.92 -8.76 2.39
N ASN A 34 -13.23 -7.67 3.10
CA ASN A 34 -14.57 -7.07 3.04
C ASN A 34 -14.87 -6.35 1.71
N THR A 35 -13.93 -5.52 1.23
CA THR A 35 -14.11 -4.75 -0.02
C THR A 35 -13.72 -5.53 -1.27
N LYS A 36 -13.04 -6.67 -1.12
CA LYS A 36 -12.48 -7.51 -2.20
C LYS A 36 -11.45 -6.80 -3.08
N ILE A 37 -10.93 -5.66 -2.63
CA ILE A 37 -9.92 -4.87 -3.34
C ILE A 37 -8.56 -5.58 -3.25
N THR A 38 -7.82 -5.57 -4.36
CA THR A 38 -6.46 -6.11 -4.44
C THR A 38 -5.50 -5.02 -4.90
N ILE A 39 -4.40 -4.84 -4.17
CA ILE A 39 -3.36 -3.83 -4.44
C ILE A 39 -2.00 -4.54 -4.57
N SER A 40 -1.26 -4.24 -5.64
CA SER A 40 0.12 -4.73 -5.82
C SER A 40 1.11 -3.68 -5.34
N VAL A 41 2.00 -4.05 -4.41
CA VAL A 41 3.02 -3.17 -3.85
C VAL A 41 4.41 -3.66 -4.26
N PRO A 42 5.23 -2.86 -4.98
CA PRO A 42 6.60 -3.23 -5.28
C PRO A 42 7.46 -3.16 -4.02
N ILE A 43 8.29 -4.19 -3.77
CA ILE A 43 9.15 -4.29 -2.59
C ILE A 43 10.66 -4.19 -2.87
N HIS A 44 11.06 -4.08 -4.14
CA HIS A 44 12.47 -3.97 -4.53
C HIS A 44 12.99 -2.53 -4.58
N THR A 45 12.12 -1.53 -4.49
CA THR A 45 12.51 -0.13 -4.58
C THR A 45 12.80 0.43 -3.18
N LYS A 46 13.80 1.32 -3.07
CA LYS A 46 14.07 2.01 -1.79
C LYS A 46 12.93 2.97 -1.44
N ASP A 47 12.43 3.69 -2.44
CA ASP A 47 11.31 4.62 -2.34
C ASP A 47 10.25 4.31 -3.40
N ILE A 48 8.99 4.62 -3.09
CA ILE A 48 7.87 4.52 -4.03
C ILE A 48 7.60 5.90 -4.62
N LYS A 49 7.55 5.97 -5.96
CA LYS A 49 7.25 7.23 -6.67
C LYS A 49 5.90 7.78 -6.22
N ARG A 50 5.80 9.09 -6.06
CA ARG A 50 4.58 9.80 -5.65
C ARG A 50 3.32 9.34 -6.37
N GLY A 51 3.37 9.23 -7.70
CA GLY A 51 2.21 8.81 -8.50
C GLY A 51 1.70 7.41 -8.14
N LEU A 52 2.61 6.49 -7.82
CA LEU A 52 2.26 5.13 -7.39
C LEU A 52 1.66 5.14 -5.98
N VAL A 53 2.22 5.91 -5.05
CA VAL A 53 1.61 6.10 -3.72
C VAL A 53 0.17 6.61 -3.87
N MET A 54 -0.05 7.65 -4.69
CA MET A 54 -1.40 8.19 -4.90
C MET A 54 -2.36 7.20 -5.53
N GLY A 55 -1.87 6.39 -6.48
CA GLY A 55 -2.65 5.29 -7.05
C GLY A 55 -3.07 4.27 -5.98
N ILE A 56 -2.16 3.91 -5.09
CA ILE A 56 -2.42 2.98 -3.98
C ILE A 56 -3.43 3.57 -2.99
N ILE A 57 -3.27 4.83 -2.59
CA ILE A 57 -4.19 5.52 -1.67
C ILE A 57 -5.61 5.56 -2.27
N LYS A 58 -5.72 5.89 -3.55
CA LYS A 58 -7.00 5.89 -4.27
C LYS A 58 -7.61 4.50 -4.33
N GLN A 59 -6.82 3.46 -4.63
CA GLN A 59 -7.30 2.06 -4.63
C GLN A 59 -7.73 1.61 -3.24
N ALA A 60 -7.07 2.08 -2.19
CA ALA A 60 -7.44 1.81 -0.80
C ALA A 60 -8.66 2.62 -0.31
N HIS A 61 -9.25 3.46 -1.16
CA HIS A 61 -10.38 4.35 -0.82
C HIS A 61 -10.08 5.24 0.40
N SER A 62 -8.84 5.74 0.47
CA SER A 62 -8.34 6.54 1.59
C SER A 62 -7.77 7.87 1.08
N THR A 63 -7.24 8.69 1.99
CA THR A 63 -6.63 9.99 1.73
C THR A 63 -5.13 9.99 2.06
N GLU A 64 -4.39 10.97 1.52
CA GLU A 64 -2.97 11.18 1.88
C GLU A 64 -2.80 11.38 3.38
N GLU A 65 -3.70 12.13 4.01
CA GLU A 65 -3.65 12.46 5.43
C GLU A 65 -3.76 11.22 6.32
N GLU A 66 -4.67 10.31 6.00
CA GLU A 66 -4.82 9.06 6.74
C GLU A 66 -3.58 8.16 6.58
N PHE A 67 -3.03 8.08 5.37
CA PHE A 67 -1.79 7.35 5.12
C PHE A 67 -0.60 7.94 5.91
N LEU A 68 -0.52 9.27 6.03
CA LEU A 68 0.51 9.93 6.82
C LEU A 68 0.33 9.72 8.33
N LYS A 69 -0.92 9.69 8.82
CA LYS A 69 -1.23 9.39 10.24
C LYS A 69 -0.85 7.96 10.64
N LEU A 70 -0.95 7.02 9.69
CA LEU A 70 -0.69 5.61 9.92
C LEU A 70 0.73 5.18 9.53
N LYS A 71 1.51 6.07 8.89
CA LYS A 71 2.90 5.83 8.51
C LYS A 71 3.77 5.58 9.73
#